data_AF-A0A2M7K4E8-F1
#
_entry.id   AF-A0A2M7K4E8-F1
#
_cell.length_a   1.000
_cell.length_b   1.000
_cell.length_c   1.000
_cell.angle_alpha   90.00
_cell.angle_beta   90.00
_cell.angle_gamma   90.00
#
_symmetry.space_group_name_H-M   'P 1'
#
loop_
_entity.id
_entity.type
_entity.pdbx_description
1 polymer ?
#
loop_
_entity_poly.entity_id
_entity_poly.type
_entity_poly.pdbx_seq_one_letter_code
_entity_poly.pdbx_strand_id
1 'polypeptide(L)'
;MSSETRKQKRELRKSNRATRKDAFNKFIEAVKAFKDLDLTQSLDYKTKFMKVWPAIKPTLEFALISKFTGQGFDNAAKELITLGDNIYNSGNVEANKTKFITKLTAIWDKIEMALEIIKIVADEKADAIIDKIIEIGEWLFEKQ
;
A
#
# COMPACT_ATOMS: atom_id res chain seq x y z
N MET A 1 -33.86 -5.81 16.99
CA MET A 1 -33.39 -5.27 15.69
C MET A 1 -34.50 -5.42 14.67
N SER A 2 -35.01 -4.31 14.10
CA SER A 2 -36.11 -4.34 13.14
C SER A 2 -35.66 -4.85 11.76
N SER A 3 -36.62 -5.23 10.91
CA SER A 3 -36.37 -5.66 9.52
C SER A 3 -35.67 -4.57 8.69
N GLU A 4 -35.99 -3.31 8.94
CA GLU A 4 -35.33 -2.13 8.37
C GLU A 4 -33.87 -2.01 8.79
N THR A 5 -33.57 -2.18 10.08
CA THR A 5 -32.16 -2.16 10.54
C THR A 5 -31.35 -3.30 9.90
N ARG A 6 -31.98 -4.44 9.61
CA ARG A 6 -31.34 -5.58 8.94
C ARG A 6 -31.10 -5.30 7.45
N LYS A 7 -32.05 -4.67 6.74
CA LYS A 7 -31.89 -4.24 5.34
C LYS A 7 -30.77 -3.21 5.19
N GLN A 8 -30.79 -2.15 5.98
CA GLN A 8 -29.74 -1.11 5.97
C GLN A 8 -28.34 -1.70 6.26
N LYS A 9 -28.22 -2.60 7.25
CA LYS A 9 -26.94 -3.30 7.51
C LYS A 9 -26.50 -4.17 6.34
N ARG A 10 -27.42 -4.80 5.60
CA ARG A 10 -27.11 -5.61 4.41
C ARG A 10 -26.62 -4.74 3.25
N GLU A 11 -27.28 -3.62 3.00
CA GLU A 11 -26.88 -2.65 1.97
C GLU A 11 -25.53 -2.03 2.27
N LEU A 12 -25.29 -1.62 3.52
CA LEU A 12 -23.99 -1.12 3.96
C LEU A 12 -22.88 -2.16 3.78
N ARG A 13 -23.14 -3.43 4.10
CA ARG A 13 -22.19 -4.53 3.85
C ARG A 13 -21.91 -4.73 2.36
N LYS A 14 -22.93 -4.65 1.49
CA LYS A 14 -22.77 -4.75 0.04
C LYS A 14 -21.94 -3.59 -0.51
N SER A 15 -22.26 -2.37 -0.10
CA SER A 15 -21.49 -1.17 -0.47
C SER A 15 -20.04 -1.28 -0.04
N ASN A 16 -19.78 -1.59 1.23
CA ASN A 16 -18.41 -1.77 1.74
C ASN A 16 -17.65 -2.90 1.02
N ARG A 17 -18.32 -3.98 0.64
CA ARG A 17 -17.72 -5.05 -0.17
C ARG A 17 -17.36 -4.58 -1.57
N ALA A 18 -18.22 -3.79 -2.21
CA ALA A 18 -17.94 -3.23 -3.54
C ALA A 18 -16.72 -2.30 -3.48
N THR A 19 -16.65 -1.40 -2.50
CA THR A 19 -15.49 -0.51 -2.30
C THR A 19 -14.19 -1.29 -2.05
N ARG A 20 -14.24 -2.33 -1.21
CA ARG A 20 -13.08 -3.21 -0.96
C ARG A 20 -12.64 -3.96 -2.21
N LYS A 21 -13.59 -4.45 -3.01
CA LYS A 21 -13.29 -5.16 -4.26
C LYS A 21 -12.69 -4.22 -5.31
N ASP A 22 -13.20 -3.00 -5.42
CA ASP A 22 -12.64 -1.98 -6.32
C ASP A 22 -11.21 -1.59 -5.91
N ALA A 23 -10.99 -1.35 -4.61
CA ALA A 23 -9.66 -1.09 -4.07
C ALA A 23 -8.70 -2.27 -4.27
N PHE A 24 -9.18 -3.50 -4.09
CA PHE A 24 -8.40 -4.72 -4.36
C PHE A 24 -8.03 -4.83 -5.84
N ASN A 25 -8.96 -4.58 -6.76
CA ASN A 25 -8.68 -4.61 -8.19
C ASN A 25 -7.65 -3.53 -8.58
N LYS A 26 -7.80 -2.30 -8.08
CA LYS A 26 -6.83 -1.21 -8.28
C LYS A 26 -5.46 -1.57 -7.74
N PHE A 27 -5.41 -2.19 -6.56
CA PHE A 27 -4.18 -2.73 -6.00
C PHE A 27 -3.59 -3.77 -6.97
N ILE A 28 -4.32 -4.82 -7.34
CA ILE A 28 -3.84 -5.87 -8.26
C ILE A 28 -3.38 -5.30 -9.62
N GLU A 29 -4.08 -4.32 -10.18
CA GLU A 29 -3.68 -3.66 -11.43
C GLU A 29 -2.40 -2.84 -11.27
N ALA A 30 -2.29 -2.05 -10.20
CA ALA A 30 -1.08 -1.32 -9.89
C ALA A 30 0.08 -2.31 -9.76
N VAL A 31 -0.08 -3.31 -8.89
CA VAL A 31 0.86 -4.42 -8.64
C VAL A 31 1.32 -5.07 -9.94
N LYS A 32 0.40 -5.43 -10.86
CA LYS A 32 0.75 -6.02 -12.17
C LYS A 32 1.66 -5.14 -13.03
N ALA A 33 1.49 -3.81 -12.99
CA ALA A 33 2.36 -2.89 -13.72
C ALA A 33 3.81 -2.89 -13.20
N PHE A 34 4.04 -3.43 -12.00
CA PHE A 34 5.36 -3.51 -11.35
C PHE A 34 6.05 -4.87 -11.50
N LYS A 35 5.39 -5.87 -12.09
CA LYS A 35 5.95 -7.22 -12.24
C LYS A 35 7.29 -7.22 -12.97
N ASP A 36 7.41 -6.39 -13.99
CA ASP A 36 8.60 -6.29 -14.85
C ASP A 36 9.54 -5.15 -14.44
N LEU A 37 9.28 -4.50 -13.30
CA LEU A 37 10.13 -3.39 -12.87
C LEU A 37 11.47 -3.92 -12.38
N ASP A 38 12.51 -3.56 -13.13
CA ASP A 38 13.90 -3.82 -12.80
C ASP A 38 14.44 -2.63 -11.98
N LEU A 39 14.61 -2.86 -10.69
CA LEU A 39 15.20 -1.91 -9.76
C LEU A 39 16.63 -2.35 -9.54
N THR A 40 17.51 -2.01 -10.47
CA THR A 40 18.94 -2.28 -10.30
C THR A 40 19.49 -1.48 -9.12
N GLN A 41 20.47 -2.05 -8.41
CA GLN A 41 21.09 -1.43 -7.22
C GLN A 41 21.75 -0.07 -7.49
N SER A 42 22.03 0.26 -8.75
CA SER A 42 22.69 1.49 -9.21
C SER A 42 21.78 2.70 -9.33
N LEU A 43 20.45 2.55 -9.26
CA LEU A 43 19.53 3.69 -9.33
C LEU A 43 19.61 4.57 -8.06
N ASP A 44 19.55 5.89 -8.25
CA ASP A 44 19.47 6.84 -7.14
C ASP A 44 18.13 6.71 -6.40
N TYR A 45 18.10 7.14 -5.13
CA TYR A 45 16.91 6.99 -4.27
C TYR A 45 15.69 7.71 -4.86
N LYS A 46 15.90 8.87 -5.50
CA LYS A 46 14.84 9.62 -6.17
C LYS A 46 14.20 8.80 -7.29
N THR A 47 14.99 8.26 -8.22
CA THR A 47 14.45 7.45 -9.32
C THR A 47 13.79 6.18 -8.82
N LYS A 48 14.38 5.54 -7.79
CA LYS A 48 13.76 4.38 -7.12
C LYS A 48 12.40 4.74 -6.54
N PHE A 49 12.32 5.79 -5.75
CA PHE A 49 11.07 6.26 -5.14
C PHE A 49 10.01 6.57 -6.21
N MET A 50 10.37 7.32 -7.26
CA MET A 50 9.43 7.66 -8.34
C MET A 50 8.92 6.43 -9.09
N LYS A 51 9.77 5.42 -9.28
CA LYS A 51 9.33 4.16 -9.90
C LYS A 51 8.42 3.37 -8.96
N VAL A 52 8.71 3.35 -7.68
CA VAL A 52 8.07 2.44 -6.71
C VAL A 52 6.78 3.00 -6.10
N TRP A 53 6.71 4.32 -5.89
CA TRP A 53 5.60 4.96 -5.20
C TRP A 53 4.21 4.62 -5.77
N PRO A 54 4.00 4.55 -7.11
CA PRO A 54 2.70 4.17 -7.66
C PRO A 54 2.29 2.71 -7.36
N ALA A 55 3.20 1.86 -6.88
CA ALA A 55 2.91 0.52 -6.37
C ALA A 55 2.57 0.54 -4.87
N ILE A 56 3.36 1.27 -4.09
CA ILE A 56 3.24 1.33 -2.63
C ILE A 56 1.96 2.08 -2.21
N LYS A 57 1.62 3.18 -2.88
CA LYS A 57 0.44 3.98 -2.51
C LYS A 57 -0.87 3.18 -2.57
N PRO A 58 -1.23 2.49 -3.68
CA PRO A 58 -2.43 1.65 -3.73
C PRO A 58 -2.46 0.56 -2.65
N THR A 59 -1.28 0.04 -2.27
CA THR A 59 -1.15 -0.93 -1.17
C THR A 59 -1.57 -0.32 0.18
N LEU A 60 -1.08 0.88 0.48
CA LEU A 60 -1.44 1.63 1.69
C LEU A 60 -2.93 1.99 1.70
N GLU A 61 -3.47 2.46 0.58
CA GLU A 61 -4.89 2.79 0.42
C GLU A 61 -5.79 1.56 0.60
N PHE A 62 -5.36 0.41 0.07
CA PHE A 62 -6.07 -0.84 0.30
C PHE A 62 -6.04 -1.27 1.77
N ALA A 63 -4.88 -1.16 2.44
CA ALA A 63 -4.74 -1.49 3.85
C ALA A 63 -5.68 -0.62 4.73
N LEU A 64 -5.78 0.68 4.42
CA LEU A 64 -6.71 1.62 5.06
C LEU A 64 -8.19 1.19 4.90
N ILE A 65 -8.58 0.79 3.69
CA ILE A 65 -9.97 0.40 3.40
C ILE A 65 -10.33 -0.95 4.05
N SER A 66 -9.33 -1.80 4.23
CA SER A 66 -9.50 -3.15 4.78
C SER A 66 -9.79 -3.12 6.28
N LYS A 67 -9.35 -2.08 7.01
CA LYS A 67 -9.59 -1.84 8.44
C LYS A 67 -9.07 -2.95 9.38
N PHE A 68 -8.15 -3.80 8.91
CA PHE A 68 -7.56 -4.87 9.73
C PHE A 68 -6.44 -4.37 10.66
N THR A 69 -5.91 -3.18 10.39
CA THR A 69 -4.66 -2.66 11.00
C THR A 69 -4.90 -1.63 12.13
N GLY A 70 -6.15 -1.22 12.33
CA GLY A 70 -6.59 -0.34 13.42
C GLY A 70 -6.30 1.15 13.21
N GLN A 71 -6.91 2.00 14.04
CA GLN A 71 -6.90 3.46 13.86
C GLN A 71 -5.50 4.11 13.94
N GLY A 72 -4.59 3.52 14.73
CA GLY A 72 -3.19 3.98 14.81
C GLY A 72 -2.42 3.77 13.51
N PHE A 73 -2.67 2.66 12.80
CA PHE A 73 -2.15 2.47 11.45
C PHE A 73 -2.81 3.45 10.49
N ASP A 74 -4.13 3.63 10.57
CA ASP A 74 -4.84 4.45 9.60
C ASP A 74 -4.34 5.89 9.53
N ASN A 75 -4.03 6.48 10.69
CA ASN A 75 -3.46 7.82 10.75
C ASN A 75 -2.03 7.84 10.18
N ALA A 76 -1.19 6.88 10.56
CA ALA A 76 0.19 6.81 10.10
C ALA A 76 0.28 6.56 8.57
N ALA A 77 -0.55 5.67 8.03
CA ALA A 77 -0.63 5.39 6.60
C ALA A 77 -1.14 6.61 5.81
N LYS A 78 -2.12 7.37 6.31
CA LYS A 78 -2.57 8.63 5.68
C LYS A 78 -1.49 9.70 5.66
N GLU A 79 -0.76 9.85 6.77
CA GLU A 79 0.38 10.77 6.83
C GLU A 79 1.49 10.35 5.87
N LEU A 80 1.77 9.05 5.78
CA LEU A 80 2.76 8.49 4.87
C LEU A 80 2.36 8.70 3.40
N ILE A 81 1.08 8.47 3.04
CA ILE A 81 0.57 8.73 1.69
C ILE A 81 0.73 10.21 1.34
N THR A 82 0.32 11.11 2.24
CA THR A 82 0.48 12.56 2.02
C THR A 82 1.94 12.93 1.79
N LEU A 83 2.84 12.38 2.61
CA LEU A 83 4.26 12.67 2.53
C LEU A 83 4.89 12.10 1.26
N GLY A 84 4.52 10.88 0.86
CA GLY A 84 5.00 10.26 -0.37
C GLY A 84 4.46 10.94 -1.63
N ASP A 85 3.20 11.37 -1.64
CA ASP A 85 2.63 12.17 -2.73
C ASP A 85 3.35 13.51 -2.86
N ASN A 86 3.70 14.15 -1.74
CA ASN A 86 4.49 15.38 -1.76
C ASN A 86 5.90 15.13 -2.32
N ILE A 87 6.58 14.04 -1.93
CA ILE A 87 7.88 13.67 -2.50
C ILE A 87 7.76 13.43 -4.01
N TYR A 88 6.73 12.67 -4.43
CA TYR A 88 6.50 12.31 -5.81
C TYR A 88 6.22 13.53 -6.69
N ASN A 89 5.35 14.43 -6.23
CA ASN A 89 4.93 15.60 -7.01
C ASN A 89 5.93 16.75 -6.97
N SER A 90 6.61 16.99 -5.84
CA SER A 90 7.56 18.10 -5.71
C SER A 90 8.97 17.74 -6.22
N GLY A 91 9.31 16.45 -6.28
CA GLY A 91 10.64 15.98 -6.63
C GLY A 91 11.73 16.34 -5.60
N ASN A 92 11.36 16.92 -4.45
CA ASN A 92 12.26 17.27 -3.35
C ASN A 92 12.39 16.09 -2.38
N VAL A 93 13.16 15.10 -2.82
CA VAL A 93 13.28 13.82 -2.14
C VAL A 93 14.21 13.91 -0.93
N GLU A 94 15.31 14.66 -1.00
CA GLU A 94 16.32 14.71 0.06
C GLU A 94 15.82 15.33 1.36
N ALA A 95 14.99 16.38 1.29
CA ALA A 95 14.46 17.03 2.50
C ALA A 95 13.46 16.16 3.27
N ASN A 96 12.78 15.25 2.58
CA ASN A 96 11.69 14.45 3.15
C ASN A 96 12.02 12.95 3.27
N LYS A 97 13.15 12.49 2.69
CA LYS A 97 13.59 11.09 2.67
C LYS A 97 13.61 10.49 4.07
N THR A 98 14.36 11.09 4.99
CA THR A 98 14.51 10.54 6.35
C THR A 98 13.17 10.42 7.05
N LYS A 99 12.33 11.46 6.96
CA LYS A 99 11.00 11.47 7.56
C LYS A 99 10.07 10.43 6.93
N PHE A 100 10.16 10.23 5.62
CA PHE A 100 9.41 9.20 4.90
C PHE A 100 9.82 7.81 5.37
N ILE A 101 11.13 7.51 5.35
CA ILE A 101 11.67 6.22 5.74
C ILE A 101 11.30 5.88 7.19
N THR A 102 11.52 6.80 8.14
CA THR A 102 11.16 6.58 9.55
C THR A 102 9.68 6.24 9.73
N LYS A 103 8.79 6.94 9.01
CA LYS A 103 7.35 6.66 9.08
C LYS A 103 6.99 5.35 8.43
N LEU A 104 7.60 5.03 7.27
CA LEU A 104 7.39 3.77 6.57
C LEU A 104 7.84 2.60 7.45
N THR A 105 9.04 2.65 8.04
CA THR A 105 9.58 1.62 8.94
C THR A 105 8.63 1.37 10.11
N ALA A 106 8.10 2.42 10.75
CA ALA A 106 7.22 2.28 11.91
C ALA A 106 5.89 1.56 11.62
N ILE A 107 5.48 1.47 10.35
CA ILE A 107 4.25 0.78 9.95
C ILE A 107 4.50 -0.39 9.00
N TRP A 108 5.77 -0.70 8.68
CA TRP A 108 6.13 -1.67 7.66
C TRP A 108 5.60 -3.06 7.99
N ASP A 109 5.81 -3.56 9.20
CA ASP A 109 5.29 -4.85 9.67
C ASP A 109 3.77 -4.99 9.46
N LYS A 110 3.03 -3.89 9.60
CA LYS A 110 1.57 -3.87 9.39
C LYS A 110 1.19 -3.85 7.91
N ILE A 111 2.01 -3.21 7.07
CA ILE A 111 1.86 -3.23 5.61
C ILE A 111 2.13 -4.65 5.12
N GLU A 112 3.23 -5.26 5.58
CA GLU A 112 3.60 -6.64 5.27
C GLU A 112 2.50 -7.61 5.70
N MET A 113 1.99 -7.50 6.93
CA MET A 113 0.84 -8.30 7.37
C MET A 113 -0.40 -8.09 6.50
N ALA A 114 -0.69 -6.85 6.07
CA ALA A 114 -1.81 -6.59 5.16
C ALA A 114 -1.59 -7.22 3.78
N LEU A 115 -0.36 -7.21 3.27
CA LEU A 115 0.06 -7.84 2.03
C LEU A 115 0.00 -9.38 2.12
N GLU A 116 0.43 -9.98 3.23
CA GLU A 116 0.31 -11.40 3.54
C GLU A 116 -1.16 -11.85 3.59
N ILE A 117 -2.05 -11.05 4.19
CA ILE A 117 -3.50 -11.31 4.16
C ILE A 117 -4.03 -11.31 2.72
N ILE A 118 -3.50 -10.45 1.85
CA ILE A 118 -3.89 -10.42 0.44
C ILE A 118 -3.42 -11.68 -0.28
N LYS A 119 -2.19 -12.18 -0.01
CA LYS A 119 -1.70 -13.46 -0.57
C LYS A 119 -2.69 -14.60 -0.32
N ILE A 120 -3.20 -14.71 0.90
CA ILE A 120 -4.19 -15.74 1.29
C ILE A 120 -5.47 -15.70 0.44
N VAL A 121 -5.83 -14.52 -0.09
CA VAL A 121 -7.11 -14.29 -0.80
C VAL A 121 -6.91 -14.15 -2.32
N ALA A 122 -5.67 -14.05 -2.79
CA ALA A 122 -5.32 -13.85 -4.18
C ALA A 122 -4.77 -15.14 -4.81
N ASP A 123 -4.79 -15.24 -6.14
CA ASP A 123 -4.22 -16.39 -6.86
C ASP A 123 -2.67 -16.35 -6.85
N GLU A 124 -1.99 -17.47 -7.10
CA GLU A 124 -0.50 -17.60 -7.14
C GLU A 124 0.22 -16.49 -7.95
N LYS A 125 -0.44 -15.92 -8.97
CA LYS A 125 0.12 -14.82 -9.76
C LYS A 125 0.21 -13.50 -9.00
N ALA A 126 -0.62 -13.29 -7.98
CA ALA A 126 -0.56 -12.12 -7.12
C ALA A 126 0.52 -12.28 -6.04
N ASP A 127 0.75 -13.50 -5.54
CA ASP A 127 1.78 -13.81 -4.54
C ASP A 127 3.17 -13.34 -4.97
N ALA A 128 3.62 -13.76 -6.15
CA ALA A 128 4.93 -13.38 -6.68
C ALA A 128 5.11 -11.86 -6.83
N ILE A 129 4.02 -11.12 -7.02
CA ILE A 129 4.08 -9.67 -7.17
C ILE A 129 3.98 -8.97 -5.82
N ILE A 130 3.27 -9.55 -4.86
CA ILE A 130 3.27 -9.10 -3.47
C ILE A 130 4.66 -9.28 -2.87
N ASP A 131 5.30 -10.42 -3.09
CA ASP A 131 6.70 -10.66 -2.70
C ASP A 131 7.62 -9.59 -3.28
N LYS A 132 7.42 -9.26 -4.56
CA LYS A 132 8.18 -8.20 -5.22
C LYS A 132 7.91 -6.82 -4.61
N ILE A 133 6.70 -6.52 -4.14
CA ILE A 133 6.41 -5.25 -3.43
C ILE A 133 7.06 -5.20 -2.06
N ILE A 134 7.09 -6.33 -1.35
CA ILE A 134 7.78 -6.44 -0.06
C ILE A 134 9.28 -6.22 -0.28
N GLU A 135 9.88 -6.94 -1.24
CA GLU A 135 11.27 -6.75 -1.65
C GLU A 135 11.56 -5.29 -2.03
N ILE A 136 10.68 -4.67 -2.83
CA ILE A 136 10.78 -3.26 -3.21
C ILE A 136 10.77 -2.31 -2.00
N GLY A 137 9.94 -2.59 -1.00
CA GLY A 137 9.89 -1.80 0.22
C GLY A 137 11.12 -2.02 1.09
N GLU A 138 11.60 -3.25 1.22
CA GLU A 138 12.88 -3.59 1.85
C GLU A 138 14.05 -2.84 1.22
N TRP A 139 14.05 -2.71 -0.11
CA TRP A 139 15.02 -1.92 -0.86
C TRP A 139 14.97 -0.41 -0.61
N LEU A 140 13.83 0.14 -0.16
CA LEU A 140 13.78 1.53 0.30
C LEU A 140 14.49 1.72 1.66
N PHE A 141 14.68 0.63 2.40
CA PHE A 141 15.39 0.60 3.67
C PHE A 141 16.85 0.17 3.53
N GLU A 142 17.20 -0.69 2.56
CA GLU A 142 18.57 -1.11 2.29
C GLU A 142 19.39 0.01 1.62
N LYS A 143 20.58 0.27 2.19
CA LYS A 143 21.44 1.46 2.04
C LYS A 143 20.94 2.69 2.81
N GLN A 144 20.94 2.57 4.13
CA GLN A 144 21.59 3.59 4.96
C GLN A 144 23.09 3.29 5.05
#